data_AF-A0A919JN12-F1
#
_entry.id   AF-A0A919JN12-F1
#
_cell.length_a   1.000
_cell.length_b   1.000
_cell.length_c   1.000
_cell.angle_alpha   90.00
_cell.angle_beta   90.00
_cell.angle_gamma   90.00
#
_symmetry.space_group_name_H-M   'P 1'
#
loop_
_entity.id
_entity.type
_entity.pdbx_description
1 polymer ?
#
loop_
_entity_poly.entity_id
_entity_poly.type
_entity_poly.pdbx_seq_one_letter_code
_entity_poly.pdbx_strand_id
1 'polypeptide(L)'
;MNAGPPARYDRPLQWLAPAAQRTEHALIRYTGPLARTGAGLVLHLGYDGWSARRNVPMERAGDGSWIAELRTGGRLVVDCVVRDGSAPECDNNDGADYRLWIGLDPVDAHVHVQEPGRGRLGFDSLRTAAYSGGMTHAVVSWTDNDFVDIAAAAVPWLTRLVWVRPGGPDVDSLRRRLADGAAGLKLHPAYDDYPADAAGLDPYLRVAADAGVPVTVHSGPGPADPDLIRRLAERFPELRFVLYHTYLGPPEGRRRAAKHARDLPNLYLETSWCSSAETQRLIGEVGPDRVLFGSDAATDGPEHFVRRPPNIELSENYNGGLLRLARRLAPDVTRQLLEDNARALFGLPRPQYGPAPTPERLRTLLAAALGEHRRVIAALRPGQFTHPTPCPPWDVRALLTHVLTAVERAGGASAVAAGAVRAEPDTVRRAFDAAAAHARAAWTRPGAMTGTVAGPWGPVPAAVALSGFVLELTAHAWDLAAAVGDRTPLGEDLATAAHRIATRLVPPELRDGQVFGPPVAAPAGADAGTRLAAYLGRRS
;
A
#
# COMPACT_ATOMS: atom_id res chain seq x y z
N MET A 1 15.62 16.44 -1.68
CA MET A 1 14.39 15.64 -1.82
C MET A 1 13.66 15.76 -0.49
N ASN A 2 12.56 16.53 -0.43
CA ASN A 2 11.75 16.61 0.81
C ASN A 2 10.74 15.47 0.76
N ALA A 3 11.06 14.41 1.45
CA ALA A 3 10.07 13.49 1.95
C ALA A 3 9.33 14.21 3.08
N GLY A 4 8.00 14.21 3.12
CA GLY A 4 7.28 14.80 4.26
C GLY A 4 7.70 14.15 5.60
N PRO A 5 7.33 14.76 6.74
CA PRO A 5 7.49 14.09 8.03
C PRO A 5 6.85 12.68 7.98
N PRO A 6 7.43 11.68 8.66
CA PRO A 6 6.95 10.30 8.60
C PRO A 6 5.48 10.22 9.01
N ALA A 7 4.66 9.55 8.20
CA ALA A 7 3.28 9.26 8.58
C ALA A 7 3.27 8.35 9.82
N ARG A 8 2.21 8.42 10.64
CA ARG A 8 2.06 7.65 11.89
C ARG A 8 2.33 6.13 11.73
N TYR A 9 2.13 5.59 10.54
CA TYR A 9 2.26 4.17 10.22
C TYR A 9 3.41 3.85 9.25
N ASP A 10 4.24 4.84 8.92
CA ASP A 10 5.40 4.63 8.06
C ASP A 10 6.43 3.72 8.72
N ARG A 11 7.04 2.86 7.91
CA ARG A 11 8.25 2.13 8.29
C ARG A 11 9.38 3.09 8.64
N PRO A 12 10.09 2.90 9.77
CA PRO A 12 11.27 3.69 10.11
C PRO A 12 12.37 3.62 9.05
N LEU A 13 12.57 2.47 8.41
CA LEU A 13 13.51 2.28 7.31
C LEU A 13 12.77 1.90 6.02
N GLN A 14 13.02 2.65 4.95
CA GLN A 14 12.34 2.46 3.66
C GLN A 14 13.28 2.63 2.50
N TRP A 15 13.13 1.78 1.49
CA TRP A 15 13.73 2.01 0.19
C TRP A 15 13.09 3.22 -0.50
N LEU A 16 13.91 4.14 -1.01
CA LEU A 16 13.42 5.20 -1.88
C LEU A 16 13.15 4.69 -3.30
N ALA A 17 13.86 3.64 -3.71
CA ALA A 17 13.72 3.04 -5.02
C ALA A 17 12.63 1.93 -5.05
N PRO A 18 11.94 1.77 -6.19
CA PRO A 18 11.04 0.64 -6.43
C PRO A 18 11.80 -0.69 -6.40
N ALA A 19 11.13 -1.80 -6.07
CA ALA A 19 11.76 -3.11 -5.94
C ALA A 19 12.62 -3.49 -7.16
N ALA A 20 12.12 -3.30 -8.38
CA ALA A 20 12.84 -3.59 -9.63
C ALA A 20 14.14 -2.78 -9.83
N GLN A 21 14.33 -1.68 -9.10
CA GLN A 21 15.52 -0.81 -9.19
C GLN A 21 16.47 -1.01 -8.00
N ARG A 22 16.12 -1.84 -7.02
CA ARG A 22 16.98 -2.20 -5.87
C ARG A 22 17.94 -3.31 -6.33
N THR A 23 18.95 -3.01 -7.15
CA THR A 23 19.86 -4.04 -7.71
C THR A 23 21.28 -3.88 -7.22
N GLU A 24 21.97 -2.80 -7.58
CA GLU A 24 23.38 -2.53 -7.22
C GLU A 24 23.52 -1.34 -6.27
N HIS A 25 22.78 -0.27 -6.57
CA HIS A 25 22.76 0.98 -5.82
C HIS A 25 21.32 1.29 -5.41
N ALA A 26 21.08 1.46 -4.12
CA ALA A 26 19.76 1.83 -3.62
C ALA A 26 19.86 2.76 -2.42
N LEU A 27 19.00 3.77 -2.40
CA LEU A 27 18.91 4.70 -1.28
C LEU A 27 17.88 4.21 -0.27
N ILE A 28 18.25 4.29 1.00
CA ILE A 28 17.36 4.08 2.14
C ILE A 28 17.10 5.41 2.81
N ARG A 29 15.85 5.65 3.20
CA ARG A 29 15.45 6.71 4.10
C ARG A 29 15.17 6.14 5.48
N TYR A 30 15.65 6.83 6.51
CA TYR A 30 15.39 6.59 7.91
C TYR A 30 14.64 7.74 8.57
N THR A 31 13.55 7.42 9.27
CA THR A 31 12.70 8.36 9.99
C THR A 31 12.34 7.88 11.41
N GLY A 32 13.10 6.92 11.96
CA GLY A 32 12.84 6.33 13.26
C GLY A 32 13.24 7.23 14.45
N PRO A 33 13.19 6.69 15.69
CA PRO A 33 13.42 7.44 16.92
C PRO A 33 14.71 8.28 16.96
N LEU A 34 15.81 7.75 16.40
CA LEU A 34 17.10 8.45 16.39
C LEU A 34 17.17 9.59 15.37
N ALA A 35 16.24 9.69 14.41
CA ALA A 35 16.33 10.69 13.34
C ALA A 35 16.31 12.13 13.86
N ARG A 36 15.64 12.37 15.00
CA ARG A 36 15.49 13.69 15.62
C ARG A 36 16.64 14.09 16.53
N THR A 37 17.22 13.13 17.24
CA THR A 37 18.22 13.37 18.30
C THR A 37 19.65 13.07 17.85
N GLY A 38 19.81 12.25 16.80
CA GLY A 38 21.11 11.79 16.35
C GLY A 38 21.98 12.89 15.74
N ALA A 39 23.27 12.86 16.06
CA ALA A 39 24.26 13.83 15.55
C ALA A 39 25.06 13.31 14.35
N GLY A 40 25.27 11.99 14.26
CA GLY A 40 26.01 11.34 13.18
C GLY A 40 25.57 9.90 13.00
N LEU A 41 24.40 9.71 12.38
CA LEU A 41 23.82 8.38 12.24
C LEU A 41 24.58 7.51 11.24
N VAL A 42 24.72 6.24 11.58
CA VAL A 42 25.21 5.19 10.70
C VAL A 42 24.18 4.08 10.59
N LEU A 43 24.00 3.58 9.38
CA LEU A 43 23.29 2.33 9.15
C LEU A 43 24.29 1.18 9.40
N HIS A 44 24.17 0.55 10.56
CA HIS A 44 24.95 -0.65 10.90
C HIS A 44 24.24 -1.85 10.32
N LEU A 45 24.81 -2.41 9.26
CA LEU A 45 24.19 -3.50 8.53
C LEU A 45 25.07 -4.73 8.52
N GLY A 46 24.42 -5.87 8.44
CA GLY A 46 25.02 -7.12 8.04
C GLY A 46 24.18 -7.74 6.93
N TYR A 47 24.85 -8.50 6.09
CA TYR A 47 24.24 -9.17 4.98
C TYR A 47 23.93 -10.60 5.33
N ASP A 48 22.80 -11.10 4.85
CA ASP A 48 22.43 -12.51 4.94
C ASP A 48 22.59 -13.06 6.38
N GLY A 49 21.99 -12.44 7.40
CA GLY A 49 22.10 -12.88 8.80
C GLY A 49 23.32 -12.35 9.53
N TRP A 50 23.54 -11.03 9.50
CA TRP A 50 24.62 -10.35 10.21
C TRP A 50 26.06 -10.70 9.77
N SER A 51 26.25 -11.26 8.57
CA SER A 51 27.58 -11.49 7.99
C SER A 51 28.16 -10.21 7.37
N ALA A 52 29.49 -10.12 7.22
CA ALA A 52 30.17 -8.98 6.57
C ALA A 52 29.70 -7.60 7.05
N ARG A 53 29.61 -7.44 8.38
CA ARG A 53 29.08 -6.22 9.02
C ARG A 53 29.85 -4.99 8.61
N ARG A 54 29.14 -3.91 8.32
CA ARG A 54 29.73 -2.61 7.99
C ARG A 54 28.84 -1.47 8.44
N ASN A 55 29.46 -0.34 8.72
CA ASN A 55 28.75 0.92 8.93
C ASN A 55 28.68 1.66 7.61
N VAL A 56 27.49 2.11 7.26
CA VAL A 56 27.27 3.03 6.14
C VAL A 56 26.88 4.38 6.74
N PRO A 57 27.68 5.44 6.53
CA PRO A 57 27.33 6.78 6.97
C PRO A 57 25.97 7.20 6.39
N MET A 58 25.17 7.88 7.21
CA MET A 58 23.91 8.46 6.76
C MET A 58 24.04 9.97 6.66
N GLU A 59 23.41 10.55 5.65
CA GLU A 59 23.34 12.00 5.43
C GLU A 59 21.99 12.54 5.88
N ARG A 60 21.99 13.63 6.65
CA ARG A 60 20.77 14.27 7.10
C ARG A 60 20.10 15.01 5.95
N ALA A 61 18.87 14.66 5.64
CA ALA A 61 18.05 15.33 4.64
C ALA A 61 17.35 16.58 5.22
N GLY A 62 16.92 17.47 4.33
CA GLY A 62 16.28 18.75 4.70
C GLY A 62 14.93 18.62 5.40
N ASP A 63 14.31 17.44 5.36
CA ASP A 63 13.07 17.09 6.05
C ASP A 63 13.29 16.47 7.45
N GLY A 64 14.55 16.38 7.90
CA GLY A 64 14.92 15.77 9.18
C GLY A 64 15.05 14.24 9.13
N SER A 65 14.82 13.61 7.98
CA SER A 65 15.16 12.20 7.76
C SER A 65 16.66 12.01 7.50
N TRP A 66 17.11 10.75 7.47
CA TRP A 66 18.49 10.40 7.17
C TRP A 66 18.55 9.44 5.99
N ILE A 67 19.47 9.68 5.05
CA ILE A 67 19.62 8.89 3.83
C ILE A 67 20.93 8.10 3.87
N ALA A 68 20.87 6.81 3.54
CA ALA A 68 22.05 5.99 3.31
C ALA A 68 22.07 5.48 1.88
N GLU A 69 23.23 5.55 1.22
CA GLU A 69 23.46 4.86 -0.05
C GLU A 69 23.99 3.45 0.21
N LEU A 70 23.23 2.45 -0.22
CA LEU A 70 23.64 1.06 -0.14
C LEU A 70 24.17 0.53 -1.45
N ARG A 71 25.34 -0.09 -1.37
CA ARG A 71 25.85 -1.02 -2.38
C ARG A 71 25.52 -2.44 -1.99
N THR A 72 24.52 -3.02 -2.63
CA THR A 72 23.97 -4.34 -2.29
C THR A 72 24.94 -5.49 -2.58
N GLY A 73 25.81 -5.35 -3.59
CA GLY A 73 26.78 -6.36 -3.99
C GLY A 73 26.14 -7.67 -4.46
N GLY A 74 24.96 -7.61 -5.09
CA GLY A 74 24.24 -8.79 -5.60
C GLY A 74 23.52 -9.62 -4.53
N ARG A 75 23.45 -9.15 -3.29
CA ARG A 75 22.79 -9.84 -2.18
C ARG A 75 21.28 -9.61 -2.20
N LEU A 76 20.53 -10.53 -1.60
CA LEU A 76 19.06 -10.49 -1.62
C LEU A 76 18.46 -9.83 -0.38
N VAL A 77 19.20 -9.83 0.74
CA VAL A 77 18.68 -9.36 2.03
C VAL A 77 19.74 -8.60 2.83
N VAL A 78 19.27 -7.59 3.56
CA VAL A 78 20.06 -6.79 4.50
C VAL A 78 19.37 -6.84 5.85
N ASP A 79 20.10 -7.23 6.89
CA ASP A 79 19.69 -7.02 8.28
C ASP A 79 20.40 -5.75 8.79
N CYS A 80 19.69 -4.88 9.48
CA CYS A 80 20.27 -3.61 9.89
C CYS A 80 19.65 -3.02 11.16
N VAL A 81 20.46 -2.18 11.80
CA VAL A 81 20.06 -1.27 12.88
C VAL A 81 20.61 0.11 12.58
N VAL A 82 19.98 1.15 13.12
CA VAL A 82 20.53 2.52 13.04
C VAL A 82 21.22 2.83 14.36
N ARG A 83 22.42 3.41 14.29
CA ARG A 83 23.20 3.79 15.47
C ARG A 83 23.60 5.23 15.36
N ASP A 84 23.69 5.92 16.49
CA ASP A 84 24.45 7.17 16.53
C ASP A 84 25.94 6.82 16.69
N GLY A 85 26.80 7.30 15.79
CA GLY A 85 28.24 7.06 15.87
C GLY A 85 28.89 7.66 17.12
N SER A 86 28.21 8.59 17.80
CA SER A 86 28.68 9.29 19.00
C SER A 86 28.09 8.76 20.31
N ALA A 87 27.11 7.85 20.27
CA ALA A 87 26.41 7.35 21.45
C ALA A 87 26.22 5.81 21.40
N PRO A 88 26.06 5.13 22.54
CA PRO A 88 25.85 3.68 22.56
C PRO A 88 24.46 3.25 22.06
N GLU A 89 23.51 4.19 21.95
CA GLU A 89 22.12 3.94 21.56
C GLU A 89 22.01 3.41 20.12
N CYS A 90 21.09 2.45 19.95
CA CYS A 90 20.72 1.94 18.63
C CYS A 90 19.21 1.80 18.52
N ASP A 91 18.67 2.12 17.35
CA ASP A 91 17.34 1.73 16.94
C ASP A 91 17.43 0.39 16.22
N ASN A 92 17.03 -0.65 16.95
CA ASN A 92 16.99 -2.04 16.50
C ASN A 92 15.55 -2.55 16.35
N ASN A 93 14.61 -1.68 15.96
CA ASN A 93 13.20 -2.05 15.82
C ASN A 93 12.65 -2.71 17.11
N ASP A 94 12.97 -2.10 18.25
CA ASP A 94 12.51 -2.57 19.56
C ASP A 94 12.94 -4.03 19.88
N GLY A 95 14.22 -4.33 19.65
CA GLY A 95 14.80 -5.65 19.95
C GLY A 95 14.70 -6.67 18.82
N ALA A 96 13.99 -6.37 17.73
CA ALA A 96 13.81 -7.27 16.59
C ALA A 96 14.30 -6.60 15.30
N ASP A 97 15.64 -6.50 15.15
CA ASP A 97 16.38 -5.85 14.06
C ASP A 97 15.63 -5.73 12.72
N TYR A 98 15.80 -4.61 12.01
CA TYR A 98 15.15 -4.40 10.73
C TYR A 98 15.72 -5.34 9.66
N ARG A 99 14.84 -5.80 8.77
CA ARG A 99 15.22 -6.53 7.56
C ARG A 99 14.73 -5.82 6.32
N LEU A 100 15.55 -5.78 5.29
CA LEU A 100 15.25 -5.17 4.01
C LEU A 100 15.58 -6.11 2.87
N TRP A 101 14.61 -6.30 1.98
CA TRP A 101 14.75 -7.13 0.80
C TRP A 101 15.14 -6.31 -0.43
N ILE A 102 16.05 -6.86 -1.22
CA ILE A 102 16.62 -6.27 -2.44
C ILE A 102 15.92 -6.94 -3.63
N GLY A 103 15.44 -6.17 -4.61
CA GLY A 103 14.74 -6.71 -5.77
C GLY A 103 13.33 -7.26 -5.51
N LEU A 104 12.81 -7.13 -4.29
CA LEU A 104 11.55 -7.70 -3.81
C LEU A 104 10.76 -6.69 -2.97
N ASP A 105 9.44 -6.83 -2.96
CA ASP A 105 8.53 -6.16 -2.04
C ASP A 105 7.61 -7.17 -1.34
N PRO A 106 8.11 -7.84 -0.28
CA PRO A 106 7.45 -9.01 0.28
C PRO A 106 6.10 -8.75 0.94
N VAL A 107 5.20 -9.70 0.74
CA VAL A 107 3.86 -9.75 1.32
C VAL A 107 3.79 -10.91 2.31
N ASP A 108 3.31 -10.63 3.52
CA ASP A 108 2.92 -11.66 4.47
C ASP A 108 1.45 -12.04 4.21
N ALA A 109 1.19 -13.23 3.65
CA ALA A 109 -0.16 -13.62 3.24
C ALA A 109 -1.07 -14.05 4.41
N HIS A 110 -0.57 -14.07 5.65
CA HIS A 110 -1.32 -14.51 6.81
C HIS A 110 -0.86 -13.82 8.10
N VAL A 111 -1.59 -12.79 8.51
CA VAL A 111 -1.40 -12.13 9.82
C VAL A 111 -2.72 -11.86 10.54
N HIS A 112 -2.61 -11.48 11.80
CA HIS A 112 -3.68 -11.28 12.75
C HIS A 112 -3.46 -10.01 13.57
N VAL A 113 -4.54 -9.26 13.77
CA VAL A 113 -4.59 -8.12 14.68
C VAL A 113 -5.95 -8.11 15.39
N GLN A 114 -5.92 -8.00 16.71
CA GLN A 114 -7.14 -8.01 17.54
C GLN A 114 -7.31 -6.74 18.38
N GLU A 115 -6.21 -6.02 18.62
CA GLU A 115 -6.21 -4.85 19.50
C GLU A 115 -5.11 -3.85 19.13
N PRO A 116 -5.23 -2.58 19.55
CA PRO A 116 -4.12 -1.64 19.55
C PRO A 116 -3.01 -2.06 20.53
N GLY A 117 -1.80 -1.51 20.35
CA GLY A 117 -0.72 -1.67 21.32
C GLY A 117 0.12 -2.94 21.14
N ARG A 118 0.78 -3.36 22.24
CA ARG A 118 1.90 -4.31 22.25
C ARG A 118 1.59 -5.69 22.81
N GLY A 119 0.30 -6.03 23.00
CA GLY A 119 -0.10 -7.38 23.38
C GLY A 119 0.18 -8.42 22.30
N ARG A 120 -0.12 -9.69 22.59
CA ARG A 120 -0.22 -10.72 21.54
C ARG A 120 -1.32 -10.31 20.59
N LEU A 121 -1.07 -10.38 19.28
CA LEU A 121 -1.99 -9.88 18.25
C LEU A 121 -2.29 -8.37 18.35
N GLY A 122 -1.44 -7.61 19.04
CA GLY A 122 -1.50 -6.15 19.06
C GLY A 122 -0.92 -5.52 17.79
N PHE A 123 -1.44 -4.37 17.36
CA PHE A 123 -0.97 -3.70 16.15
C PHE A 123 0.51 -3.30 16.20
N ASP A 124 1.01 -2.79 17.33
CA ASP A 124 2.44 -2.43 17.45
C ASP A 124 3.33 -3.67 17.43
N SER A 125 2.85 -4.77 18.02
CA SER A 125 3.51 -6.08 17.93
C SER A 125 3.61 -6.56 16.48
N LEU A 126 2.51 -6.49 15.73
CA LEU A 126 2.48 -6.85 14.31
C LEU A 126 3.44 -5.98 13.50
N ARG A 127 3.43 -4.67 13.74
CA ARG A 127 4.33 -3.74 13.07
C ARG A 127 5.80 -4.09 13.32
N THR A 128 6.19 -4.31 14.58
CA THR A 128 7.57 -4.70 14.92
C THR A 128 7.94 -6.03 14.28
N ALA A 129 7.08 -7.06 14.39
CA ALA A 129 7.32 -8.38 13.83
C ALA A 129 7.48 -8.34 12.29
N ALA A 130 6.54 -7.69 11.60
CA ALA A 130 6.56 -7.55 10.15
C ALA A 130 7.83 -6.83 9.65
N TYR A 131 8.26 -5.77 10.35
CA TYR A 131 9.48 -5.03 9.99
C TYR A 131 10.74 -5.85 10.23
N SER A 132 10.74 -6.73 11.25
CA SER A 132 11.84 -7.66 11.48
C SER A 132 11.93 -8.74 10.39
N GLY A 133 10.79 -9.15 9.82
CA GLY A 133 10.74 -10.01 8.63
C GLY A 133 11.08 -9.28 7.32
N GLY A 134 11.07 -7.95 7.33
CA GLY A 134 11.18 -7.11 6.13
C GLY A 134 9.93 -7.14 5.26
N MET A 135 8.79 -7.50 5.84
CA MET A 135 7.50 -7.49 5.16
C MET A 135 7.07 -6.06 4.87
N THR A 136 6.55 -5.85 3.67
CA THR A 136 6.18 -4.53 3.14
C THR A 136 4.67 -4.35 3.05
N HIS A 137 3.94 -5.47 3.01
CA HIS A 137 2.49 -5.57 2.95
C HIS A 137 2.06 -6.81 3.73
N ALA A 138 0.84 -6.84 4.25
CA ALA A 138 0.31 -8.04 4.88
C ALA A 138 -1.20 -8.21 4.66
N VAL A 139 -1.65 -9.46 4.61
CA VAL A 139 -3.05 -9.86 4.52
C VAL A 139 -3.53 -10.24 5.92
N VAL A 140 -4.46 -9.46 6.45
CA VAL A 140 -4.90 -9.53 7.85
C VAL A 140 -6.31 -10.07 7.98
N SER A 141 -6.54 -10.89 9.01
CA SER A 141 -7.87 -11.37 9.39
C SER A 141 -7.98 -11.54 10.90
N TRP A 142 -9.20 -11.44 11.43
CA TRP A 142 -9.53 -11.83 12.81
C TRP A 142 -11.05 -12.01 12.91
N THR A 143 -11.53 -12.62 14.00
CA THR A 143 -12.96 -12.89 14.20
C THR A 143 -13.80 -11.62 14.29
N ASP A 144 -13.23 -10.55 14.83
CA ASP A 144 -13.82 -9.21 14.82
C ASP A 144 -13.53 -8.50 13.50
N ASN A 145 -14.44 -8.68 12.54
CA ASN A 145 -14.35 -8.02 11.24
C ASN A 145 -14.35 -6.49 11.35
N ASP A 146 -15.08 -5.90 12.30
CA ASP A 146 -15.20 -4.45 12.39
C ASP A 146 -13.88 -3.81 12.86
N PHE A 147 -13.19 -4.46 13.80
CA PHE A 147 -11.84 -4.03 14.19
C PHE A 147 -10.84 -4.14 13.03
N VAL A 148 -10.87 -5.24 12.28
CA VAL A 148 -9.99 -5.44 11.11
C VAL A 148 -10.28 -4.38 10.03
N ASP A 149 -11.54 -4.01 9.83
CA ASP A 149 -11.95 -2.96 8.90
C ASP A 149 -11.34 -1.60 9.28
N ILE A 150 -11.42 -1.24 10.56
CA ILE A 150 -10.82 -0.01 11.10
C ILE A 150 -9.29 -0.03 10.93
N ALA A 151 -8.65 -1.14 11.28
CA ALA A 151 -7.20 -1.28 11.19
C ALA A 151 -6.71 -1.17 9.75
N ALA A 152 -7.34 -1.89 8.80
CA ALA A 152 -6.95 -1.86 7.39
C ALA A 152 -7.22 -0.49 6.73
N ALA A 153 -8.28 0.22 7.13
CA ALA A 153 -8.54 1.57 6.65
C ALA A 153 -7.47 2.58 7.12
N ALA A 154 -6.91 2.40 8.31
CA ALA A 154 -5.89 3.28 8.88
C ALA A 154 -4.47 2.97 8.38
N VAL A 155 -4.22 1.76 7.89
CA VAL A 155 -2.87 1.23 7.66
C VAL A 155 -2.70 0.81 6.19
N PRO A 156 -2.03 1.62 5.35
CA PRO A 156 -1.98 1.38 3.90
C PRO A 156 -1.32 0.08 3.45
N TRP A 157 -0.49 -0.53 4.30
CA TRP A 157 0.20 -1.79 4.03
C TRP A 157 -0.57 -3.02 4.54
N LEU A 158 -1.75 -2.84 5.12
CA LEU A 158 -2.64 -3.93 5.52
C LEU A 158 -3.81 -4.08 4.54
N THR A 159 -4.12 -5.33 4.18
CA THR A 159 -5.30 -5.66 3.40
C THR A 159 -6.13 -6.71 4.12
N ARG A 160 -7.41 -6.43 4.32
CA ARG A 160 -8.32 -7.26 5.12
C ARG A 160 -8.88 -8.45 4.34
N LEU A 161 -9.06 -9.58 5.03
CA LEU A 161 -9.99 -10.65 4.67
C LEU A 161 -11.22 -10.57 5.58
N VAL A 162 -12.35 -11.07 5.10
CA VAL A 162 -13.58 -11.17 5.90
C VAL A 162 -13.66 -12.54 6.55
N TRP A 163 -13.68 -12.59 7.88
CA TRP A 163 -13.94 -13.82 8.63
C TRP A 163 -15.40 -14.23 8.46
N VAL A 164 -15.64 -15.45 7.99
CA VAL A 164 -16.99 -16.00 7.82
C VAL A 164 -17.12 -17.39 8.42
N ARG A 165 -18.34 -17.72 8.84
CA ARG A 165 -18.74 -19.01 9.39
C ARG A 165 -20.21 -19.27 9.09
N PRO A 166 -20.71 -20.52 9.16
CA PRO A 166 -22.13 -20.79 9.14
C PRO A 166 -22.85 -19.98 10.23
N GLY A 167 -23.88 -19.21 9.84
CA GLY A 167 -24.58 -18.29 10.75
C GLY A 167 -23.73 -17.09 11.22
N GLY A 168 -22.64 -16.78 10.52
CA GLY A 168 -21.76 -15.64 10.77
C GLY A 168 -22.33 -14.32 10.25
N PRO A 169 -21.50 -13.39 9.73
CA PRO A 169 -22.00 -12.12 9.22
C PRO A 169 -23.07 -12.36 8.13
N ASP A 170 -24.01 -11.44 7.98
CA ASP A 170 -24.98 -11.54 6.90
C ASP A 170 -24.29 -11.40 5.52
N VAL A 171 -24.87 -12.04 4.51
CA VAL A 171 -24.29 -12.11 3.17
C VAL A 171 -24.18 -10.72 2.52
N ASP A 172 -25.07 -9.79 2.83
CA ASP A 172 -25.01 -8.43 2.29
C ASP A 172 -23.87 -7.62 2.92
N SER A 173 -23.59 -7.83 4.21
CA SER A 173 -22.43 -7.29 4.91
C SER A 173 -21.13 -7.84 4.37
N LEU A 174 -21.07 -9.12 4.00
CA LEU A 174 -19.93 -9.68 3.25
C LEU A 174 -19.76 -8.96 1.90
N ARG A 175 -20.83 -8.83 1.09
CA ARG A 175 -20.77 -8.15 -0.21
C ARG A 175 -20.26 -6.72 -0.10
N ARG A 176 -20.73 -5.97 0.91
CA ARG A 176 -20.25 -4.61 1.18
C ARG A 176 -18.75 -4.58 1.50
N ARG A 177 -18.28 -5.46 2.40
CA ARG A 177 -16.84 -5.50 2.74
C ARG A 177 -15.96 -5.84 1.54
N LEU A 178 -16.39 -6.77 0.68
CA LEU A 178 -15.67 -7.09 -0.56
C LEU A 178 -15.67 -5.91 -1.54
N ALA A 179 -16.81 -5.23 -1.72
CA ALA A 179 -16.89 -4.01 -2.54
C ALA A 179 -16.00 -2.87 -2.00
N ASP A 180 -15.84 -2.80 -0.68
CA ASP A 180 -14.98 -1.83 0.02
C ASP A 180 -13.51 -2.31 0.14
N GLY A 181 -13.08 -3.26 -0.71
CA GLY A 181 -11.67 -3.62 -0.86
C GLY A 181 -11.17 -4.74 0.05
N ALA A 182 -12.05 -5.52 0.71
CA ALA A 182 -11.62 -6.78 1.30
C ALA A 182 -11.20 -7.78 0.20
N ALA A 183 -10.06 -8.43 0.40
CA ALA A 183 -9.37 -9.18 -0.67
C ALA A 183 -9.71 -10.67 -0.71
N GLY A 184 -10.62 -11.13 0.14
CA GLY A 184 -10.99 -12.54 0.25
C GLY A 184 -11.67 -12.88 1.55
N LEU A 185 -11.92 -14.16 1.74
CA LEU A 185 -12.60 -14.71 2.91
C LEU A 185 -11.61 -15.48 3.78
N LYS A 186 -11.85 -15.50 5.08
CA LYS A 186 -11.13 -16.32 6.06
C LYS A 186 -12.13 -17.26 6.72
N LEU A 187 -11.82 -18.56 6.68
CA LEU A 187 -12.53 -19.64 7.36
C LEU A 187 -11.64 -20.21 8.46
N HIS A 188 -12.23 -20.47 9.63
CA HIS A 188 -11.55 -21.20 10.69
C HIS A 188 -12.45 -22.29 11.31
N PRO A 189 -12.62 -23.43 10.60
CA PRO A 189 -13.54 -24.51 10.99
C PRO A 189 -13.31 -25.03 12.43
N ALA A 190 -12.04 -25.10 12.87
CA ALA A 190 -11.70 -25.52 14.23
C ALA A 190 -11.99 -24.50 15.33
N TYR A 191 -12.03 -23.21 15.01
CA TYR A 191 -12.28 -22.15 15.99
C TYR A 191 -13.78 -21.93 16.15
N ASP A 192 -14.51 -21.99 15.04
CA ASP A 192 -15.96 -21.76 14.96
C ASP A 192 -16.79 -23.04 15.07
N ASP A 193 -16.15 -24.18 15.31
CA ASP A 193 -16.75 -25.51 15.54
C ASP A 193 -17.71 -25.98 14.42
N TYR A 194 -17.19 -26.12 13.20
CA TYR A 194 -17.92 -26.70 12.08
C TYR A 194 -16.97 -27.47 11.14
N PRO A 195 -17.42 -28.52 10.43
CA PRO A 195 -16.55 -29.20 9.45
C PRO A 195 -16.29 -28.32 8.23
N ALA A 196 -15.06 -28.29 7.71
CA ALA A 196 -14.67 -27.35 6.65
C ALA A 196 -15.50 -27.46 5.35
N ASP A 197 -16.15 -28.60 5.10
CA ASP A 197 -17.04 -28.83 3.96
C ASP A 197 -18.52 -28.53 4.25
N ALA A 198 -18.85 -27.89 5.37
CA ALA A 198 -20.22 -27.57 5.79
C ALA A 198 -21.00 -26.83 4.71
N ALA A 199 -22.21 -27.29 4.40
CA ALA A 199 -23.11 -26.67 3.41
C ALA A 199 -23.55 -25.24 3.81
N GLY A 200 -23.48 -24.90 5.10
CA GLY A 200 -23.75 -23.55 5.60
C GLY A 200 -22.78 -22.48 5.09
N LEU A 201 -21.65 -22.88 4.49
CA LEU A 201 -20.70 -21.97 3.85
C LEU A 201 -21.12 -21.56 2.43
N ASP A 202 -21.96 -22.35 1.76
CA ASP A 202 -22.26 -22.17 0.33
C ASP A 202 -22.73 -20.77 -0.05
N PRO A 203 -23.59 -20.07 0.73
CA PRO A 203 -23.97 -18.69 0.41
C PRO A 203 -22.78 -17.73 0.37
N TYR A 204 -21.81 -17.90 1.26
CA TYR A 204 -20.60 -17.07 1.33
C TYR A 204 -19.65 -17.38 0.19
N LEU A 205 -19.49 -18.67 -0.15
CA LEU A 205 -18.62 -19.12 -1.24
C LEU A 205 -19.15 -18.66 -2.61
N ARG A 206 -20.47 -18.65 -2.82
CA ARG A 206 -21.06 -18.06 -4.03
C ARG A 206 -20.73 -16.56 -4.15
N VAL A 207 -20.80 -15.81 -3.04
CA VAL A 207 -20.40 -14.39 -3.04
C VAL A 207 -18.90 -14.23 -3.33
N ALA A 208 -18.05 -15.10 -2.78
CA ALA A 208 -16.62 -15.10 -3.10
C ALA A 208 -16.36 -15.36 -4.60
N ALA A 209 -17.12 -16.29 -5.18
CA ALA A 209 -17.01 -16.70 -6.58
C ALA A 209 -17.44 -15.56 -7.51
N ASP A 210 -18.59 -14.93 -7.22
CA ASP A 210 -19.10 -13.78 -7.95
C ASP A 210 -18.12 -12.60 -7.91
N ALA A 211 -17.46 -12.38 -6.76
CA ALA A 211 -16.46 -11.33 -6.59
C ALA A 211 -15.08 -11.70 -7.14
N GLY A 212 -14.84 -12.95 -7.51
CA GLY A 212 -13.53 -13.43 -7.97
C GLY A 212 -12.44 -13.32 -6.91
N VAL A 213 -12.76 -13.51 -5.62
CA VAL A 213 -11.79 -13.43 -4.51
C VAL A 213 -11.47 -14.81 -3.94
N PRO A 214 -10.24 -15.05 -3.43
CA PRO A 214 -9.86 -16.32 -2.82
C PRO A 214 -10.50 -16.54 -1.44
N VAL A 215 -10.49 -17.80 -1.01
CA VAL A 215 -10.94 -18.24 0.31
C VAL A 215 -9.77 -18.88 1.05
N THR A 216 -9.40 -18.33 2.20
CA THR A 216 -8.35 -18.89 3.04
C THR A 216 -8.96 -19.71 4.16
N VAL A 217 -8.35 -20.86 4.46
CA VAL A 217 -8.92 -21.84 5.40
C VAL A 217 -7.82 -22.28 6.34
N HIS A 218 -8.04 -22.12 7.64
CA HIS A 218 -7.20 -22.77 8.64
C HIS A 218 -7.21 -24.28 8.39
N SER A 219 -6.04 -24.90 8.27
CA SER A 219 -5.88 -26.33 8.03
C SER A 219 -5.19 -26.99 9.23
N GLY A 220 -5.82 -28.02 9.78
CA GLY A 220 -5.35 -28.71 10.99
C GLY A 220 -6.21 -29.94 11.32
N PRO A 221 -5.91 -30.69 12.39
CA PRO A 221 -6.68 -31.86 12.78
C PRO A 221 -8.18 -31.57 12.99
N GLY A 222 -9.02 -32.57 12.74
CA GLY A 222 -10.45 -32.54 13.06
C GLY A 222 -11.29 -31.74 12.06
N PRO A 223 -12.11 -30.76 12.49
CA PRO A 223 -13.03 -30.03 11.61
C PRO A 223 -12.34 -29.24 10.49
N ALA A 224 -11.04 -28.97 10.63
CA ALA A 224 -10.21 -28.26 9.67
C ALA A 224 -9.32 -29.20 8.82
N ASP A 225 -9.60 -30.50 8.77
CA ASP A 225 -8.74 -31.46 8.08
C ASP A 225 -8.63 -31.17 6.57
N PRO A 226 -7.44 -31.29 5.96
CA PRO A 226 -7.24 -31.03 4.53
C PRO A 226 -8.14 -31.88 3.63
N ASP A 227 -8.59 -33.06 4.08
CA ASP A 227 -9.55 -33.87 3.32
C ASP A 227 -10.93 -33.22 3.21
N LEU A 228 -11.35 -32.45 4.22
CA LEU A 228 -12.59 -31.65 4.21
C LEU A 228 -12.42 -30.44 3.29
N ILE A 229 -11.29 -29.74 3.40
CA ILE A 229 -10.98 -28.57 2.56
C ILE A 229 -10.92 -28.97 1.08
N ARG A 230 -10.34 -30.13 0.76
CA ARG A 230 -10.36 -30.70 -0.60
C ARG A 230 -11.79 -30.86 -1.13
N ARG A 231 -12.70 -31.44 -0.34
CA ARG A 231 -14.11 -31.61 -0.75
C ARG A 231 -14.80 -30.27 -1.00
N LEU A 232 -14.45 -29.25 -0.21
CA LEU A 232 -14.94 -27.89 -0.44
C LEU A 232 -14.43 -27.32 -1.78
N ALA A 233 -13.14 -27.50 -2.07
CA ALA A 233 -12.53 -27.04 -3.32
C ALA A 233 -13.03 -27.79 -4.56
N GLU A 234 -13.38 -29.07 -4.44
CA GLU A 234 -14.05 -29.86 -5.50
C GLU A 234 -15.48 -29.35 -5.76
N ARG A 235 -16.17 -28.87 -4.72
CA ARG A 235 -17.53 -28.34 -4.82
C ARG A 235 -17.60 -26.97 -5.47
N PHE A 236 -16.52 -26.17 -5.37
CA PHE A 236 -16.38 -24.84 -5.95
C PHE A 236 -15.10 -24.72 -6.79
N PRO A 237 -15.01 -25.40 -7.95
CA PRO A 237 -13.81 -25.43 -8.77
C PRO A 237 -13.39 -24.05 -9.32
N GLU A 238 -14.30 -23.08 -9.38
CA GLU A 238 -14.07 -21.71 -9.79
C GLU A 238 -13.35 -20.86 -8.72
N LEU A 239 -13.40 -21.29 -7.46
CA LEU A 239 -12.77 -20.60 -6.34
C LEU A 239 -11.36 -21.09 -6.11
N ARG A 240 -10.47 -20.15 -5.78
CA ARG A 240 -9.12 -20.45 -5.29
C ARG A 240 -9.14 -20.54 -3.78
N PHE A 241 -8.73 -21.68 -3.24
CA PHE A 241 -8.63 -21.90 -1.80
C PHE A 241 -7.17 -21.94 -1.34
N VAL A 242 -6.88 -21.38 -0.17
CA VAL A 242 -5.55 -21.42 0.45
C VAL A 242 -5.61 -22.18 1.76
N LEU A 243 -4.85 -23.27 1.86
CA LEU A 243 -4.67 -24.00 3.11
C LEU A 243 -3.62 -23.27 3.95
N TYR A 244 -4.08 -22.51 4.94
CA TYR A 244 -3.21 -21.86 5.89
C TYR A 244 -2.50 -22.87 6.79
N HIS A 245 -1.23 -22.56 7.05
CA HIS A 245 -0.24 -23.43 7.66
C HIS A 245 0.11 -24.67 6.83
N THR A 246 -0.49 -24.83 5.64
CA THR A 246 -0.61 -26.09 4.87
C THR A 246 -1.38 -27.16 5.66
N TYR A 247 -0.92 -27.45 6.86
CA TYR A 247 -1.57 -28.21 7.92
C TYR A 247 -0.81 -28.00 9.25
N LEU A 248 -1.51 -27.55 10.30
CA LEU A 248 -0.96 -27.37 11.64
C LEU A 248 -1.17 -28.63 12.50
N GLY A 249 -0.26 -29.60 12.37
CA GLY A 249 -0.32 -30.87 13.12
C GLY A 249 0.76 -31.86 12.68
N PRO A 250 0.54 -33.17 12.88
CA PRO A 250 1.49 -34.21 12.45
C PRO A 250 1.85 -34.14 10.95
N PRO A 251 3.08 -34.52 10.55
CA PRO A 251 3.56 -34.39 9.16
C PRO A 251 2.68 -35.06 8.10
N GLU A 252 1.96 -36.11 8.46
CA GLU A 252 1.06 -36.86 7.56
C GLU A 252 -0.03 -35.95 6.98
N GLY A 253 -0.55 -35.00 7.76
CA GLY A 253 -1.56 -34.05 7.27
C GLY A 253 -0.97 -33.07 6.25
N ARG A 254 0.27 -32.61 6.42
CA ARG A 254 0.96 -31.78 5.42
C ARG A 254 1.18 -32.52 4.10
N ARG A 255 1.49 -33.83 4.16
CA ARG A 255 1.58 -34.66 2.95
C ARG A 255 0.25 -34.80 2.23
N ARG A 256 -0.86 -34.96 2.97
CA ARG A 256 -2.22 -34.97 2.37
C ARG A 256 -2.56 -33.63 1.75
N ALA A 257 -2.33 -32.53 2.45
CA ALA A 257 -2.55 -31.17 1.94
C ALA A 257 -1.75 -30.92 0.63
N ALA A 258 -0.47 -31.28 0.60
CA ALA A 258 0.38 -31.15 -0.59
C ALA A 258 -0.09 -32.02 -1.76
N LYS A 259 -0.50 -33.27 -1.48
CA LYS A 259 -1.12 -34.14 -2.50
C LYS A 259 -2.38 -33.50 -3.09
N HIS A 260 -3.29 -33.00 -2.25
CA HIS A 260 -4.53 -32.38 -2.72
C HIS A 260 -4.26 -31.13 -3.55
N ALA A 261 -3.31 -30.28 -3.14
CA ALA A 261 -2.90 -29.12 -3.92
C ALA A 261 -2.26 -29.50 -5.26
N ARG A 262 -1.57 -30.64 -5.33
CA ARG A 262 -1.06 -31.16 -6.60
C ARG A 262 -2.19 -31.62 -7.52
N ASP A 263 -3.18 -32.32 -6.96
CA ASP A 263 -4.28 -32.95 -7.70
C ASP A 263 -5.37 -31.92 -8.11
N LEU A 264 -5.51 -30.81 -7.38
CA LEU A 264 -6.51 -29.76 -7.63
C LEU A 264 -5.84 -28.40 -7.95
N PRO A 265 -6.01 -27.85 -9.16
CA PRO A 265 -5.35 -26.61 -9.58
C PRO A 265 -5.80 -25.38 -8.79
N ASN A 266 -6.97 -25.42 -8.17
CA ASN A 266 -7.54 -24.32 -7.39
C ASN A 266 -7.18 -24.37 -5.89
N LEU A 267 -6.35 -25.33 -5.46
CA LEU A 267 -5.80 -25.41 -4.11
C LEU A 267 -4.36 -24.85 -4.04
N TYR A 268 -4.16 -23.91 -3.13
CA TYR A 268 -2.90 -23.25 -2.83
C TYR A 268 -2.46 -23.58 -1.40
N LEU A 269 -1.15 -23.51 -1.15
CA LEU A 269 -0.57 -23.75 0.17
C LEU A 269 0.06 -22.48 0.73
N GLU A 270 -0.12 -22.24 2.02
CA GLU A 270 0.56 -21.16 2.76
C GLU A 270 1.46 -21.75 3.85
N THR A 271 2.61 -21.14 4.10
CA THR A 271 3.74 -21.79 4.80
C THR A 271 3.99 -21.34 6.24
N SER A 272 3.07 -20.63 6.88
CA SER A 272 3.18 -20.33 8.30
C SER A 272 3.31 -21.63 9.11
N TRP A 273 4.18 -21.62 10.12
CA TRP A 273 4.57 -22.81 10.90
C TRP A 273 5.17 -23.97 10.10
N CYS A 274 5.57 -23.75 8.84
CA CYS A 274 6.38 -24.69 8.08
C CYS A 274 7.84 -24.28 8.13
N SER A 275 8.74 -25.25 8.34
CA SER A 275 10.18 -24.97 8.27
C SER A 275 10.61 -24.58 6.86
N SER A 276 11.79 -23.99 6.71
CA SER A 276 12.40 -23.69 5.42
C SER A 276 12.64 -24.94 4.57
N ALA A 277 12.95 -26.08 5.21
CA ALA A 277 13.04 -27.37 4.53
C ALA A 277 11.67 -27.87 4.05
N GLU A 278 10.64 -27.73 4.89
CA GLU A 278 9.26 -28.07 4.54
C GLU A 278 8.77 -27.23 3.37
N THR A 279 8.95 -25.91 3.45
CA THR A 279 8.59 -24.95 2.40
C THR A 279 9.24 -25.30 1.06
N GLN A 280 10.54 -25.62 1.06
CA GLN A 280 11.23 -26.04 -0.15
C GLN A 280 10.66 -27.35 -0.73
N ARG A 281 10.26 -28.31 0.13
CA ARG A 281 9.58 -29.53 -0.33
C ARG A 281 8.24 -29.21 -0.97
N LEU A 282 7.41 -28.39 -0.33
CA LEU A 282 6.09 -27.99 -0.83
C LEU A 282 6.20 -27.31 -2.20
N ILE A 283 7.17 -26.41 -2.37
CA ILE A 283 7.45 -25.76 -3.67
C ILE A 283 7.81 -26.80 -4.74
N GLY A 284 8.70 -27.74 -4.43
CA GLY A 284 9.09 -28.79 -5.39
C GLY A 284 7.96 -29.77 -5.73
N GLU A 285 6.99 -29.93 -4.82
CA GLU A 285 5.90 -30.89 -4.94
C GLU A 285 4.67 -30.34 -5.67
N VAL A 286 4.33 -29.07 -5.42
CA VAL A 286 3.11 -28.42 -5.94
C VAL A 286 3.40 -27.41 -7.05
N GLY A 287 4.61 -26.86 -7.08
CA GLY A 287 5.01 -25.77 -7.96
C GLY A 287 5.14 -24.44 -7.23
N PRO A 288 6.13 -23.60 -7.60
CA PRO A 288 6.41 -22.35 -6.91
C PRO A 288 5.32 -21.29 -7.10
N ASP A 289 4.42 -21.43 -8.06
CA ASP A 289 3.30 -20.54 -8.38
C ASP A 289 2.07 -20.75 -7.48
N ARG A 290 2.06 -21.81 -6.66
CA ARG A 290 0.93 -22.18 -5.79
C ARG A 290 1.28 -22.28 -4.30
N VAL A 291 2.46 -21.80 -3.92
CA VAL A 291 2.92 -21.74 -2.52
C VAL A 291 3.14 -20.29 -2.11
N LEU A 292 2.54 -19.87 -1.00
CA LEU A 292 2.60 -18.51 -0.47
C LEU A 292 3.35 -18.49 0.87
N PHE A 293 4.12 -17.43 1.09
CA PHE A 293 4.62 -17.13 2.43
C PHE A 293 3.54 -16.46 3.27
N GLY A 294 3.41 -16.90 4.52
CA GLY A 294 2.80 -16.16 5.59
C GLY A 294 3.43 -16.57 6.93
N SER A 295 3.21 -15.75 7.96
CA SER A 295 3.86 -15.95 9.26
C SER A 295 2.90 -16.31 10.39
N ASP A 296 1.60 -16.04 10.26
CA ASP A 296 0.66 -16.11 11.38
C ASP A 296 1.00 -15.10 12.51
N ALA A 297 1.74 -14.03 12.17
CA ALA A 297 2.08 -12.96 13.09
C ALA A 297 0.83 -12.16 13.49
N ALA A 298 0.76 -11.51 14.65
CA ALA A 298 1.77 -11.47 15.70
C ALA A 298 1.38 -12.39 16.88
N THR A 299 1.14 -13.67 16.61
CA THR A 299 0.69 -14.64 17.63
C THR A 299 1.66 -14.73 18.81
N ASP A 300 2.94 -14.42 18.62
CA ASP A 300 3.97 -14.34 19.67
C ASP A 300 4.39 -12.92 20.04
N GLY A 301 3.58 -11.90 19.71
CA GLY A 301 3.91 -10.50 19.98
C GLY A 301 5.02 -9.96 19.06
N PRO A 302 5.77 -8.93 19.51
CA PRO A 302 6.76 -8.25 18.66
C PRO A 302 7.94 -9.14 18.24
N GLU A 303 8.25 -10.17 19.04
CA GLU A 303 9.37 -11.08 18.78
C GLU A 303 9.03 -12.19 17.79
N HIS A 304 7.82 -12.24 17.22
CA HIS A 304 7.32 -13.40 16.48
C HIS A 304 8.26 -13.93 15.37
N PHE A 305 8.97 -13.03 14.66
CA PHE A 305 9.94 -13.44 13.62
C PHE A 305 11.29 -13.91 14.16
N VAL A 306 11.66 -13.50 15.37
CA VAL A 306 12.97 -13.72 16.00
C VAL A 306 12.91 -14.52 17.31
N ARG A 307 11.73 -15.06 17.63
CA ARG A 307 11.36 -15.66 18.90
C ARG A 307 12.39 -16.67 19.43
N ARG A 308 12.58 -16.64 20.75
CA ARG A 308 13.36 -17.64 21.50
C ARG A 308 12.55 -18.18 22.69
N PRO A 309 12.36 -19.50 22.81
CA PRO A 309 12.73 -20.54 21.84
C PRO A 309 12.00 -20.34 20.49
N PRO A 310 12.56 -20.88 19.39
CA PRO A 310 11.95 -20.81 18.07
C PRO A 310 10.49 -21.30 18.05
N ASN A 311 9.63 -20.69 17.24
CA ASN A 311 8.21 -21.02 17.14
C ASN A 311 7.90 -22.13 16.12
N ILE A 312 8.68 -22.27 15.04
CA ILE A 312 8.46 -23.31 14.04
C ILE A 312 9.09 -24.61 14.56
N GLU A 313 8.23 -25.53 15.03
CA GLU A 313 8.59 -26.87 15.49
C GLU A 313 9.70 -26.89 16.56
N LEU A 314 9.83 -25.80 17.33
CA LEU A 314 10.92 -25.57 18.29
C LEU A 314 12.34 -25.71 17.69
N SER A 315 12.46 -25.61 16.37
CA SER A 315 13.73 -25.80 15.65
C SER A 315 14.15 -24.57 14.84
N GLU A 316 13.20 -23.75 14.41
CA GLU A 316 13.42 -22.60 13.54
C GLU A 316 12.52 -21.42 13.90
N ASN A 317 13.02 -20.19 13.73
CA ASN A 317 12.19 -19.00 13.70
C ASN A 317 12.10 -18.47 12.27
N TYR A 318 11.12 -17.61 11.99
CA TYR A 318 10.88 -17.11 10.64
C TYR A 318 12.10 -16.40 10.04
N ASN A 319 12.83 -15.59 10.81
CA ASN A 319 13.99 -14.88 10.27
C ASN A 319 15.12 -15.83 9.85
N GLY A 320 15.39 -16.87 10.63
CA GLY A 320 16.34 -17.93 10.26
C GLY A 320 15.88 -18.74 9.06
N GLY A 321 14.57 -19.05 8.98
CA GLY A 321 13.96 -19.76 7.85
C GLY A 321 14.03 -18.97 6.54
N LEU A 322 13.65 -17.69 6.57
CA LEU A 322 13.72 -16.78 5.42
C LEU A 322 15.15 -16.65 4.87
N LEU A 323 16.16 -16.56 5.74
CA LEU A 323 17.56 -16.54 5.31
C LEU A 323 17.98 -17.85 4.64
N ARG A 324 17.51 -19.00 5.14
CA ARG A 324 17.79 -20.30 4.51
C ARG A 324 17.10 -20.42 3.16
N LEU A 325 15.85 -19.98 3.04
CA LEU A 325 15.11 -19.97 1.78
C LEU A 325 15.77 -19.07 0.74
N ALA A 326 16.11 -17.83 1.12
CA ALA A 326 16.79 -16.85 0.26
C ALA A 326 18.12 -17.37 -0.33
N ARG A 327 18.82 -18.26 0.39
CA ARG A 327 20.08 -18.88 -0.09
C ARG A 327 19.88 -20.12 -0.94
N ARG A 328 18.74 -20.82 -0.79
CA ARG A 328 18.48 -22.12 -1.41
C ARG A 328 17.60 -22.04 -2.64
N LEU A 329 16.70 -21.06 -2.68
CA LEU A 329 15.78 -20.84 -3.78
C LEU A 329 16.40 -19.92 -4.82
N ALA A 330 16.02 -20.12 -6.08
CA ALA A 330 16.35 -19.16 -7.13
C ALA A 330 15.66 -17.81 -6.87
N PRO A 331 16.22 -16.67 -7.34
CA PRO A 331 15.65 -15.34 -7.06
C PRO A 331 14.21 -15.14 -7.55
N ASP A 332 13.85 -15.73 -8.68
CA ASP A 332 12.49 -15.75 -9.24
C ASP A 332 11.53 -16.56 -8.38
N VAL A 333 11.93 -17.77 -7.94
CA VAL A 333 11.13 -18.60 -7.02
C VAL A 333 10.94 -17.90 -5.68
N THR A 334 11.99 -17.22 -5.18
CA THR A 334 11.89 -16.42 -3.95
C THR A 334 10.89 -15.28 -4.10
N ARG A 335 10.86 -14.62 -5.27
CA ARG A 335 9.87 -13.59 -5.58
C ARG A 335 8.46 -14.15 -5.67
N GLN A 336 8.27 -15.32 -6.28
CA GLN A 336 6.97 -15.96 -6.33
C GLN A 336 6.44 -16.24 -4.92
N LEU A 337 7.26 -16.89 -4.08
CA LEU A 337 6.91 -17.25 -2.71
C LEU A 337 6.59 -16.02 -1.85
N LEU A 338 7.45 -15.00 -1.87
CA LEU A 338 7.37 -13.85 -0.97
C LEU A 338 6.50 -12.71 -1.50
N GLU A 339 6.18 -12.66 -2.80
CA GLU A 339 5.54 -11.49 -3.41
C GLU A 339 4.49 -11.86 -4.47
N ASP A 340 4.92 -12.39 -5.62
CA ASP A 340 4.07 -12.44 -6.82
C ASP A 340 2.80 -13.26 -6.59
N ASN A 341 2.89 -14.39 -5.89
CA ASN A 341 1.73 -15.27 -5.66
C ASN A 341 0.69 -14.60 -4.79
N ALA A 342 1.08 -13.99 -3.67
CA ALA A 342 0.17 -13.29 -2.77
C ALA A 342 -0.49 -12.10 -3.48
N ARG A 343 0.30 -11.30 -4.22
CA ARG A 343 -0.25 -10.16 -4.96
C ARG A 343 -1.24 -10.59 -6.05
N ALA A 344 -0.91 -11.63 -6.82
CA ALA A 344 -1.79 -12.15 -7.85
C ALA A 344 -3.08 -12.75 -7.25
N LEU A 345 -2.94 -13.53 -6.18
CA LEU A 345 -4.05 -14.25 -5.59
C LEU A 345 -5.08 -13.32 -4.92
N PHE A 346 -4.60 -12.34 -4.15
CA PHE A 346 -5.43 -11.40 -3.39
C PHE A 346 -5.68 -10.07 -4.13
N GLY A 347 -5.22 -9.93 -5.38
CA GLY A 347 -5.38 -8.69 -6.15
C GLY A 347 -4.71 -7.47 -5.52
N LEU A 348 -3.59 -7.68 -4.81
CA LEU A 348 -2.93 -6.61 -4.06
C LEU A 348 -2.24 -5.61 -4.99
N PRO A 349 -2.29 -4.31 -4.68
CA PRO A 349 -1.57 -3.32 -5.46
C PRO A 349 -0.08 -3.64 -5.42
N ARG A 350 0.58 -3.66 -6.58
CA ARG A 350 2.04 -3.55 -6.62
C ARG A 350 2.39 -2.14 -6.18
N PRO A 351 3.27 -1.94 -5.20
CA PRO A 351 3.64 -0.61 -4.77
C PRO A 351 4.23 0.11 -5.98
N GLN A 352 3.50 1.13 -6.42
CA GLN A 352 3.98 2.05 -7.44
C GLN A 352 4.89 3.08 -6.76
N TYR A 353 5.98 2.58 -6.20
CA TYR A 353 7.15 3.40 -6.07
C TYR A 353 7.61 3.61 -7.51
N GLY A 354 7.48 4.83 -7.99
CA GLY A 354 8.36 5.36 -9.02
C GLY A 354 9.14 6.48 -8.34
N PRO A 355 10.28 6.90 -8.91
CA PRO A 355 10.91 8.15 -8.50
C PRO A 355 9.84 9.25 -8.42
N ALA A 356 10.02 10.24 -7.54
CA ALA A 356 9.26 11.48 -7.66
C ALA A 356 9.29 11.91 -9.13
N PRO A 357 8.16 12.34 -9.73
CA PRO A 357 8.16 12.66 -11.15
C PRO A 357 9.29 13.66 -11.40
N THR A 358 10.10 13.40 -12.43
CA THR A 358 11.21 14.29 -12.76
C THR A 358 10.68 15.71 -13.01
N PRO A 359 11.50 16.75 -12.85
CA PRO A 359 11.10 18.11 -13.18
C PRO A 359 10.44 18.24 -14.57
N GLU A 360 10.97 17.55 -15.58
CA GLU A 360 10.44 17.50 -16.94
C GLU A 360 9.06 16.84 -16.99
N ARG A 361 8.88 15.76 -16.22
CA ARG A 361 7.60 15.05 -16.12
C ARG A 361 6.56 15.91 -15.41
N LEU A 362 6.91 16.60 -14.33
CA LEU A 362 6.00 17.52 -13.63
C LEU A 362 5.54 18.67 -14.54
N ARG A 363 6.43 19.22 -15.36
CA ARG A 363 6.08 20.24 -16.36
C ARG A 363 5.08 19.70 -17.40
N THR A 364 5.29 18.47 -17.86
CA THR A 364 4.37 17.79 -18.79
C THR A 364 3.00 17.57 -18.16
N LEU A 365 2.97 17.13 -16.90
CA LEU A 365 1.73 16.93 -16.13
C LEU A 365 1.00 18.23 -15.86
N LEU A 366 1.70 19.33 -15.53
CA LEU A 366 1.10 20.65 -15.40
C LEU A 366 0.45 21.09 -16.72
N ALA A 367 1.15 20.93 -17.84
CA ALA A 367 0.60 21.27 -19.15
C ALA A 367 -0.65 20.44 -19.48
N ALA A 368 -0.66 19.15 -19.14
CA ALA A 368 -1.82 18.29 -19.31
C ALA A 368 -3.01 18.73 -18.42
N ALA A 369 -2.77 19.04 -17.15
CA ALA A 369 -3.82 19.53 -16.24
C ALA A 369 -4.44 20.85 -16.70
N LEU A 370 -3.62 21.79 -17.20
CA LEU A 370 -4.09 23.03 -17.81
C LEU A 370 -4.90 22.75 -19.10
N GLY A 371 -4.51 21.73 -19.87
CA GLY A 371 -5.23 21.28 -21.06
C GLY A 371 -6.63 20.74 -20.74
N GLU A 372 -6.76 19.92 -19.68
CA GLU A 372 -8.06 19.42 -19.20
C GLU A 372 -8.98 20.57 -18.78
N HIS A 373 -8.48 21.53 -18.00
CA HIS A 373 -9.27 22.71 -17.66
C HIS A 373 -9.69 23.53 -18.88
N ARG A 374 -8.80 23.76 -19.84
CA ARG A 374 -9.14 24.47 -21.08
C ARG A 374 -10.27 23.75 -21.84
N ARG A 375 -10.21 22.42 -21.91
CA ARG A 375 -11.23 21.57 -22.53
C ARG A 375 -12.58 21.70 -21.82
N VAL A 376 -12.59 21.57 -20.49
CA VAL A 376 -13.83 21.64 -19.69
C VAL A 376 -14.42 23.06 -19.68
N ILE A 377 -13.60 24.11 -19.56
CA ILE A 377 -14.04 25.53 -19.61
C ILE A 377 -14.61 25.89 -21.00
N ALA A 378 -14.12 25.26 -22.07
CA ALA A 378 -14.70 25.43 -23.40
C ALA A 378 -16.16 24.93 -23.45
N ALA A 379 -16.51 23.89 -22.69
CA ALA A 379 -17.86 23.34 -22.61
C ALA A 379 -18.83 24.15 -21.72
N LEU A 380 -18.35 25.15 -20.98
CA LEU A 380 -19.16 25.95 -20.05
C LEU A 380 -20.25 26.78 -20.77
N ARG A 381 -21.49 26.70 -20.28
CA ARG A 381 -22.65 27.48 -20.76
C ARG A 381 -23.05 28.59 -19.75
N PRO A 382 -23.67 29.70 -20.21
CA PRO A 382 -24.00 30.84 -19.34
C PRO A 382 -24.84 30.51 -18.10
N GLY A 383 -25.71 29.49 -18.15
CA GLY A 383 -26.57 29.11 -17.03
C GLY A 383 -25.92 28.25 -15.94
N GLN A 384 -24.66 27.81 -16.12
CA GLN A 384 -24.07 26.77 -15.25
C GLN A 384 -23.27 27.33 -14.07
N PHE A 385 -23.07 28.65 -13.97
CA PHE A 385 -22.21 29.25 -12.94
C PHE A 385 -22.68 29.00 -11.50
N THR A 386 -23.97 28.78 -11.28
CA THR A 386 -24.56 28.52 -9.95
C THR A 386 -24.79 27.04 -9.68
N HIS A 387 -24.36 26.14 -10.58
CA HIS A 387 -24.47 24.72 -10.34
C HIS A 387 -23.57 24.30 -9.17
N PRO A 388 -24.03 23.41 -8.27
CA PRO A 388 -23.18 22.87 -7.23
C PRO A 388 -22.05 22.02 -7.85
N THR A 389 -20.92 21.94 -7.15
CA THR A 389 -19.80 21.08 -7.54
C THR A 389 -19.64 19.92 -6.56
N PRO A 390 -18.94 18.83 -6.94
CA PRO A 390 -18.55 17.77 -6.00
C PRO A 390 -17.58 18.24 -4.89
N CYS A 391 -17.05 19.46 -4.97
CA CYS A 391 -16.22 20.10 -3.95
C CYS A 391 -17.05 21.11 -3.13
N PRO A 392 -17.80 20.67 -2.11
CA PRO A 392 -18.57 21.60 -1.28
C PRO A 392 -17.62 22.54 -0.50
N PRO A 393 -18.03 23.78 -0.21
CA PRO A 393 -19.35 24.38 -0.50
C PRO A 393 -19.41 25.12 -1.86
N TRP A 394 -18.53 24.80 -2.82
CA TRP A 394 -18.38 25.62 -4.03
C TRP A 394 -19.42 25.30 -5.10
N ASP A 395 -19.99 26.37 -5.67
CA ASP A 395 -20.62 26.34 -6.98
C ASP A 395 -19.57 26.50 -8.10
N VAL A 396 -19.99 26.36 -9.36
CA VAL A 396 -19.09 26.47 -10.52
C VAL A 396 -18.36 27.82 -10.55
N ARG A 397 -19.01 28.92 -10.16
CA ARG A 397 -18.37 30.24 -10.11
C ARG A 397 -17.27 30.30 -9.05
N ALA A 398 -17.53 29.81 -7.85
CA ALA A 398 -16.56 29.75 -6.77
C ALA A 398 -15.39 28.85 -7.14
N LEU A 399 -15.66 27.67 -7.71
CA LEU A 399 -14.62 26.74 -8.17
C LEU A 399 -13.77 27.35 -9.30
N LEU A 400 -14.37 28.01 -10.30
CA LEU A 400 -13.62 28.68 -11.37
C LEU A 400 -12.75 29.82 -10.85
N THR A 401 -13.25 30.58 -9.87
CA THR A 401 -12.48 31.65 -9.22
C THR A 401 -11.28 31.06 -8.48
N HIS A 402 -11.47 29.94 -7.79
CA HIS A 402 -10.42 29.21 -7.11
C HIS A 402 -9.38 28.67 -8.10
N VAL A 403 -9.81 28.00 -9.18
CA VAL A 403 -8.92 27.47 -10.22
C VAL A 403 -8.10 28.59 -10.87
N LEU A 404 -8.71 29.71 -11.26
CA LEU A 404 -7.97 30.85 -11.81
C LEU A 404 -6.92 31.37 -10.82
N THR A 405 -7.27 31.46 -9.54
CA THR A 405 -6.35 31.85 -8.48
C THR A 405 -5.20 30.86 -8.33
N ALA A 406 -5.48 29.56 -8.38
CA ALA A 406 -4.49 28.50 -8.30
C ALA A 406 -3.51 28.53 -9.49
N VAL A 407 -4.02 28.75 -10.71
CA VAL A 407 -3.21 28.87 -11.91
C VAL A 407 -2.31 30.12 -11.87
N GLU A 408 -2.82 31.27 -11.44
CA GLU A 408 -2.01 32.49 -11.28
C GLU A 408 -0.93 32.32 -10.20
N ARG A 409 -1.25 31.65 -9.08
CA ARG A 409 -0.27 31.27 -8.05
C ARG A 409 0.79 30.33 -8.61
N ALA A 410 0.41 29.38 -9.46
CA ALA A 410 1.36 28.54 -10.18
C ALA A 410 2.27 29.38 -11.11
N GLY A 411 1.79 30.52 -11.63
CA GLY A 411 2.59 31.52 -12.35
C GLY A 411 3.53 32.36 -11.48
N GLY A 412 3.41 32.29 -10.15
CA GLY A 412 4.18 33.10 -9.21
C GLY A 412 3.56 34.44 -8.86
N ALA A 413 2.28 34.67 -9.20
CA ALA A 413 1.56 35.87 -8.78
C ALA A 413 1.22 35.82 -7.27
N SER A 414 1.50 36.91 -6.56
CA SER A 414 1.15 37.05 -5.14
C SER A 414 -0.27 37.57 -4.92
N ALA A 415 -0.88 38.19 -5.94
CA ALA A 415 -2.21 38.77 -5.88
C ALA A 415 -3.28 37.81 -6.43
N VAL A 416 -4.39 37.70 -5.69
CA VAL A 416 -5.60 36.99 -6.11
C VAL A 416 -6.23 37.75 -7.27
N ALA A 417 -6.59 37.07 -8.36
CA ALA A 417 -7.48 37.61 -9.38
C ALA A 417 -8.93 37.69 -8.82
N ALA A 418 -9.11 38.38 -7.70
CA ALA A 418 -10.40 38.60 -7.07
C ALA A 418 -11.17 39.60 -7.95
N GLY A 419 -11.90 39.07 -8.93
CA GLY A 419 -12.75 39.86 -9.83
C GLY A 419 -12.93 39.32 -11.25
N ALA A 420 -12.22 38.25 -11.64
CA ALA A 420 -12.19 37.82 -13.05
C ALA A 420 -13.40 36.98 -13.50
N VAL A 421 -14.11 36.27 -12.61
CA VAL A 421 -15.30 35.48 -12.99
C VAL A 421 -16.56 36.36 -12.99
N ARG A 422 -16.62 37.29 -13.95
CA ARG A 422 -17.91 37.81 -14.42
C ARG A 422 -18.71 36.65 -14.99
N ALA A 423 -20.04 36.69 -14.91
CA ALA A 423 -20.95 35.60 -15.29
C ALA A 423 -21.00 35.29 -16.81
N GLU A 424 -19.88 35.40 -17.53
CA GLU A 424 -19.80 35.22 -18.98
C GLU A 424 -18.71 34.20 -19.36
N PRO A 425 -19.06 33.07 -20.00
CA PRO A 425 -18.11 32.01 -20.32
C PRO A 425 -16.89 32.48 -21.13
N ASP A 426 -17.07 33.39 -22.08
CA ASP A 426 -15.98 33.91 -22.92
C ASP A 426 -14.95 34.73 -22.14
N THR A 427 -15.38 35.40 -21.08
CA THR A 427 -14.47 36.12 -20.19
C THR A 427 -13.61 35.13 -19.41
N VAL A 428 -14.22 34.05 -18.90
CA VAL A 428 -13.52 32.97 -18.19
C VAL A 428 -12.51 32.27 -19.10
N ARG A 429 -12.90 31.94 -20.34
CA ARG A 429 -12.01 31.32 -21.33
C ARG A 429 -10.75 32.16 -21.58
N ARG A 430 -10.92 33.47 -21.84
CA ARG A 430 -9.79 34.38 -22.06
C ARG A 430 -8.91 34.54 -20.83
N ALA A 431 -9.51 34.66 -19.64
CA ALA A 431 -8.77 34.78 -18.38
C ALA A 431 -7.96 33.51 -18.09
N PHE A 432 -8.57 32.34 -18.26
CA PHE A 432 -7.89 31.06 -18.05
C PHE A 432 -6.74 30.86 -19.03
N ASP A 433 -6.93 31.18 -20.31
CA ASP A 433 -5.90 31.06 -21.33
C ASP A 433 -4.66 31.92 -21.02
N ALA A 434 -4.89 33.16 -20.55
CA ALA A 434 -3.81 34.05 -20.14
C ALA A 434 -3.07 33.50 -18.90
N ALA A 435 -3.81 33.10 -17.86
CA ALA A 435 -3.25 32.54 -16.64
C ALA A 435 -2.47 31.24 -16.90
N ALA A 436 -3.01 30.34 -17.73
CA ALA A 436 -2.38 29.08 -18.08
C ALA A 436 -1.08 29.28 -18.87
N ALA A 437 -1.04 30.26 -19.78
CA ALA A 437 0.18 30.63 -20.49
C ALA A 437 1.26 31.14 -19.53
N HIS A 438 0.87 31.97 -18.57
CA HIS A 438 1.76 32.50 -17.53
C HIS A 438 2.30 31.39 -16.63
N ALA A 439 1.43 30.52 -16.11
CA ALA A 439 1.82 29.36 -15.31
C ALA A 439 2.83 28.47 -16.04
N ARG A 440 2.54 28.12 -17.30
CA ARG A 440 3.47 27.29 -18.10
C ARG A 440 4.82 27.97 -18.28
N ALA A 441 4.83 29.25 -18.63
CA ALA A 441 6.06 30.03 -18.81
C ALA A 441 6.89 30.06 -17.51
N ALA A 442 6.25 30.26 -16.36
CA ALA A 442 6.90 30.35 -15.06
C ALA A 442 7.75 29.11 -14.76
N TRP A 443 7.22 27.91 -15.05
CA TRP A 443 7.88 26.63 -14.76
C TRP A 443 8.86 26.17 -15.84
N THR A 444 8.79 26.71 -17.06
CA THR A 444 9.75 26.40 -18.15
C THR A 444 11.01 27.24 -18.13
N ARG A 445 11.08 28.30 -17.32
CA ARG A 445 12.29 29.13 -17.19
C ARG A 445 13.50 28.32 -16.70
N PRO A 446 14.72 28.63 -17.18
CA PRO A 446 15.94 28.07 -16.60
C PRO A 446 15.97 28.31 -15.08
N GLY A 447 16.29 27.27 -14.30
CA GLY A 447 16.32 27.36 -12.84
C GLY A 447 14.96 27.40 -12.12
N ALA A 448 13.82 27.38 -12.83
CA ALA A 448 12.50 27.38 -12.17
C ALA A 448 12.25 26.15 -11.26
N MET A 449 12.97 25.06 -11.52
CA MET A 449 12.91 23.82 -10.75
C MET A 449 13.99 23.73 -9.67
N THR A 450 14.83 24.77 -9.53
CA THR A 450 15.90 24.83 -8.52
C THR A 450 15.52 25.80 -7.41
N GLY A 451 15.57 25.35 -6.16
CA GLY A 451 15.25 26.17 -4.97
C GLY A 451 13.87 25.92 -4.37
N THR A 452 13.40 26.89 -3.58
CA THR A 452 12.14 26.84 -2.83
C THR A 452 11.13 27.85 -3.38
N VAL A 453 9.85 27.49 -3.32
CA VAL A 453 8.70 28.33 -3.67
C VAL A 453 7.93 28.61 -2.38
N ALA A 454 7.58 29.87 -2.14
CA ALA A 454 6.74 30.26 -1.02
C ALA A 454 5.28 29.91 -1.33
N GLY A 455 4.71 28.96 -0.58
CA GLY A 455 3.29 28.61 -0.65
C GLY A 455 2.53 28.99 0.62
N PRO A 456 1.20 28.81 0.64
CA PRO A 456 0.37 28.98 1.84
C PRO A 456 0.82 28.11 3.02
N TRP A 457 1.53 27.02 2.73
CA TRP A 457 2.07 26.04 3.69
C TRP A 457 3.53 26.30 4.08
N GLY A 458 4.10 27.45 3.72
CA GLY A 458 5.51 27.79 3.93
C GLY A 458 6.40 27.52 2.71
N PRO A 459 7.72 27.79 2.80
CA PRO A 459 8.66 27.56 1.71
C PRO A 459 8.88 26.06 1.48
N VAL A 460 8.55 25.57 0.29
CA VAL A 460 8.71 24.15 -0.11
C VAL A 460 9.57 24.04 -1.37
N PRO A 461 10.26 22.91 -1.61
CA PRO A 461 11.01 22.73 -2.86
C PRO A 461 10.12 22.86 -4.09
N ALA A 462 10.64 23.46 -5.16
CA ALA A 462 9.92 23.74 -6.39
C ALA A 462 9.16 22.52 -6.97
N ALA A 463 9.77 21.33 -6.93
CA ALA A 463 9.14 20.08 -7.38
C ALA A 463 7.94 19.65 -6.51
N VAL A 464 7.96 19.94 -5.21
CA VAL A 464 6.85 19.66 -4.28
C VAL A 464 5.71 20.63 -4.55
N ALA A 465 6.01 21.93 -4.69
CA ALA A 465 5.00 22.93 -5.07
C ALA A 465 4.31 22.58 -6.39
N LEU A 466 5.08 22.25 -7.44
CA LEU A 466 4.53 21.87 -8.73
C LEU A 466 3.72 20.58 -8.67
N SER A 467 4.11 19.61 -7.84
CA SER A 467 3.30 18.41 -7.60
C SER A 467 1.95 18.76 -6.96
N GLY A 468 1.94 19.66 -5.98
CA GLY A 468 0.71 20.18 -5.37
C GLY A 468 -0.22 20.84 -6.39
N PHE A 469 0.31 21.72 -7.25
CA PHE A 469 -0.47 22.33 -8.33
C PHE A 469 -1.01 21.31 -9.33
N VAL A 470 -0.21 20.31 -9.73
CA VAL A 470 -0.68 19.22 -10.61
C VAL A 470 -1.85 18.47 -9.97
N LEU A 471 -1.75 18.12 -8.68
CA LEU A 471 -2.81 17.44 -7.94
C LEU A 471 -4.08 18.30 -7.88
N GLU A 472 -3.98 19.53 -7.36
CA GLU A 472 -5.12 20.44 -7.16
C GLU A 472 -5.82 20.74 -8.49
N LEU A 473 -5.06 21.07 -9.54
CA LEU A 473 -5.64 21.35 -10.85
C LEU A 473 -6.28 20.10 -11.46
N THR A 474 -5.69 18.92 -11.32
CA THR A 474 -6.29 17.68 -11.85
C THR A 474 -7.59 17.34 -11.12
N ALA A 475 -7.60 17.44 -9.79
CA ALA A 475 -8.80 17.20 -8.99
C ALA A 475 -9.94 18.16 -9.37
N HIS A 476 -9.63 19.45 -9.51
CA HIS A 476 -10.64 20.44 -9.86
C HIS A 476 -11.07 20.42 -11.33
N ALA A 477 -10.25 19.87 -12.24
CA ALA A 477 -10.71 19.57 -13.60
C ALA A 477 -11.82 18.52 -13.57
N TRP A 478 -11.69 17.49 -12.71
CA TRP A 478 -12.74 16.49 -12.48
C TRP A 478 -13.98 17.12 -11.85
N ASP A 479 -13.82 17.92 -10.77
CA ASP A 479 -14.94 18.59 -10.09
C ASP A 479 -15.74 19.48 -11.06
N LEU A 480 -15.04 20.24 -11.92
CA LEU A 480 -15.67 21.12 -12.90
C LEU A 480 -16.36 20.32 -14.01
N ALA A 481 -15.72 19.26 -14.53
CA ALA A 481 -16.29 18.40 -15.56
C ALA A 481 -17.63 17.79 -15.10
N ALA A 482 -17.66 17.27 -13.87
CA ALA A 482 -18.87 16.75 -13.24
C ALA A 482 -19.97 17.82 -13.15
N ALA A 483 -19.64 19.04 -12.69
CA ALA A 483 -20.61 20.11 -12.50
C ALA A 483 -21.21 20.67 -13.81
N VAL A 484 -20.42 20.67 -14.90
CA VAL A 484 -20.88 21.13 -16.22
C VAL A 484 -21.50 20.02 -17.08
N GLY A 485 -21.45 18.77 -16.61
CA GLY A 485 -22.01 17.60 -17.29
C GLY A 485 -21.12 17.02 -18.39
N ASP A 486 -19.81 17.30 -18.36
CA ASP A 486 -18.83 16.72 -19.27
C ASP A 486 -18.40 15.33 -18.77
N ARG A 487 -18.74 14.30 -19.54
CA ARG A 487 -18.46 12.89 -19.19
C ARG A 487 -17.18 12.34 -19.82
N THR A 488 -16.40 13.19 -20.48
CA THR A 488 -15.12 12.77 -21.06
C THR A 488 -14.14 12.44 -19.92
N PRO A 489 -13.59 11.21 -19.84
CA PRO A 489 -12.61 10.87 -18.81
C PRO A 489 -11.39 11.78 -18.91
N LEU A 490 -10.82 12.14 -17.75
CA LEU A 490 -9.53 12.82 -17.72
C LEU A 490 -8.45 11.90 -18.32
N GLY A 491 -7.40 12.47 -18.90
CA GLY A 491 -6.26 11.70 -19.40
C GLY A 491 -5.73 10.72 -18.34
N GLU A 492 -5.72 9.42 -18.68
CA GLU A 492 -5.45 8.34 -17.72
C GLU A 492 -4.08 8.48 -17.03
N ASP A 493 -3.07 8.87 -17.81
CA ASP A 493 -1.71 9.12 -17.33
C ASP A 493 -1.64 10.29 -16.34
N LEU A 494 -2.36 11.38 -16.61
CA LEU A 494 -2.46 12.53 -15.71
C LEU A 494 -3.16 12.16 -14.41
N ALA A 495 -4.34 11.54 -14.50
CA ALA A 495 -5.14 11.18 -13.33
C ALA A 495 -4.43 10.14 -12.45
N THR A 496 -3.76 9.16 -13.05
CA THR A 496 -2.94 8.18 -12.32
C THR A 496 -1.75 8.85 -11.63
N ALA A 497 -1.06 9.78 -12.30
CA ALA A 497 0.04 10.52 -11.71
C ALA A 497 -0.44 11.42 -10.54
N ALA A 498 -1.56 12.13 -10.71
CA ALA A 498 -2.17 12.94 -9.66
C ALA A 498 -2.61 12.08 -8.47
N HIS A 499 -3.17 10.89 -8.70
CA HIS A 499 -3.49 9.93 -7.63
C HIS A 499 -2.23 9.54 -6.83
N ARG A 500 -1.14 9.20 -7.51
CA ARG A 500 0.15 8.91 -6.85
C ARG A 500 0.71 10.11 -6.06
N ILE A 501 0.49 11.33 -6.55
CA ILE A 501 0.87 12.55 -5.83
C ILE A 501 -0.01 12.70 -4.59
N ALA A 502 -1.33 12.49 -4.71
CA ALA A 502 -2.27 12.57 -3.60
C ALA A 502 -1.92 11.60 -2.46
N THR A 503 -1.56 10.36 -2.80
CA THR A 503 -1.14 9.36 -1.80
C THR A 503 0.15 9.71 -1.09
N ARG A 504 0.96 10.63 -1.64
CA ARG A 504 2.22 11.10 -1.04
C ARG A 504 2.07 12.42 -0.28
N LEU A 505 1.21 13.32 -0.76
CA LEU A 505 1.13 14.70 -0.28
C LEU A 505 -0.10 15.03 0.55
N VAL A 506 -1.13 14.17 0.56
CA VAL A 506 -2.35 14.38 1.37
C VAL A 506 -2.26 13.53 2.64
N PRO A 507 -1.78 14.09 3.75
CA PRO A 507 -1.69 13.36 5.00
C PRO A 507 -3.07 13.29 5.69
N PRO A 508 -3.26 12.38 6.66
CA PRO A 508 -4.54 12.22 7.35
C PRO A 508 -5.06 13.50 8.01
N GLU A 509 -4.17 14.38 8.47
CA GLU A 509 -4.53 15.62 9.17
C GLU A 509 -5.21 16.65 8.25
N LEU A 510 -5.01 16.55 6.93
CA LEU A 510 -5.72 17.40 5.96
C LEU A 510 -7.09 16.82 5.55
N ARG A 511 -7.49 15.67 6.12
CA ARG A 511 -8.80 15.04 5.88
C ARG A 511 -9.81 15.43 6.96
N ASP A 512 -9.91 16.72 7.20
CA ASP A 512 -10.79 17.35 8.20
C ASP A 512 -12.20 17.66 7.67
N GLY A 513 -12.47 17.33 6.40
CA GLY A 513 -13.70 17.69 5.71
C GLY A 513 -13.77 19.14 5.23
N GLN A 514 -12.76 19.96 5.51
CA GLN A 514 -12.62 21.33 5.00
C GLN A 514 -11.68 21.39 3.80
N VAL A 515 -10.53 20.70 3.85
CA VAL A 515 -9.55 20.66 2.76
C VAL A 515 -9.74 19.42 1.89
N PHE A 516 -9.81 18.24 2.51
CA PHE A 516 -10.16 16.98 1.85
C PHE A 516 -11.19 16.20 2.66
N GLY A 517 -12.05 15.44 1.98
CA GLY A 517 -12.93 14.48 2.64
C GLY A 517 -12.20 13.18 3.00
N PRO A 518 -12.79 12.33 3.86
CA PRO A 518 -12.34 10.95 3.98
C PRO A 518 -12.46 10.25 2.61
N PRO A 519 -11.53 9.36 2.23
CA PRO A 519 -11.67 8.59 0.99
C PRO A 519 -13.02 7.88 0.97
N VAL A 520 -13.62 7.82 -0.21
CA VAL A 520 -14.81 7.00 -0.46
C VAL A 520 -14.44 5.88 -1.44
N ALA A 521 -15.21 4.79 -1.45
CA ALA A 521 -15.02 3.73 -2.42
C ALA A 521 -15.30 4.26 -3.83
N ALA A 522 -14.37 4.03 -4.76
CA ALA A 522 -14.62 4.28 -6.17
C ALA A 522 -15.53 3.16 -6.74
N PRO A 523 -16.45 3.46 -7.66
CA PRO A 523 -17.24 2.43 -8.34
C PRO A 523 -16.34 1.37 -9.01
N ALA A 524 -16.79 0.12 -9.05
CA ALA A 524 -16.09 -0.94 -9.77
C ALA A 524 -15.93 -0.56 -11.26
N GLY A 525 -14.72 -0.69 -11.78
CA GLY A 525 -14.40 -0.28 -13.16
C GLY A 525 -14.29 1.24 -13.38
N ALA A 526 -14.32 2.05 -12.33
CA ALA A 526 -14.14 3.51 -12.42
C ALA A 526 -12.84 3.87 -13.15
N ASP A 527 -12.89 4.90 -14.00
CA ASP A 527 -11.72 5.47 -14.65
C ASP A 527 -10.74 6.10 -13.63
N ALA A 528 -9.53 6.43 -14.09
CA ALA A 528 -8.48 6.96 -13.23
C ALA A 528 -8.84 8.28 -12.53
N GLY A 529 -9.61 9.16 -13.19
CA GLY A 529 -10.06 10.44 -12.63
C GLY A 529 -11.08 10.21 -11.52
N THR A 530 -12.03 9.30 -11.74
CA THR A 530 -13.02 8.91 -10.74
C THR A 530 -12.37 8.25 -9.52
N ARG A 531 -11.34 7.41 -9.70
CA ARG A 531 -10.56 6.85 -8.59
C ARG A 531 -9.81 7.91 -7.79
N LEU A 532 -9.22 8.91 -8.46
CA LEU A 532 -8.60 10.07 -7.80
C LEU A 532 -9.64 10.85 -6.97
N ALA A 533 -10.78 11.18 -7.58
CA ALA A 533 -11.84 11.94 -6.92
C ALA A 533 -12.36 11.22 -5.66
N ALA A 534 -12.60 9.92 -5.76
CA ALA A 534 -12.99 9.07 -4.64
C ALA A 534 -11.93 9.08 -3.52
N TYR A 535 -10.63 8.99 -3.86
CA TYR A 535 -9.54 9.09 -2.88
C TYR A 535 -9.50 10.44 -2.16
N LEU A 536 -9.90 11.53 -2.82
CA LEU A 536 -9.99 12.87 -2.24
C LEU A 536 -11.32 13.15 -1.51
N GLY A 537 -12.19 12.14 -1.42
CA GLY A 537 -13.47 12.20 -0.69
C GLY A 537 -14.63 12.79 -1.48
N ARG A 538 -14.53 12.84 -2.82
CA ARG A 538 -15.62 13.25 -3.70
C ARG A 538 -16.60 12.09 -3.91
N ARG A 539 -17.89 12.39 -3.87
CA ARG A 539 -18.95 11.43 -4.22
C ARG A 539 -19.44 11.76 -5.63
N SER A 540 -19.48 10.76 -6.50
CA SER A 540 -20.01 10.83 -7.86
C SER A 540 -21.53 10.81 -7.87
#